data_AF-A0A158SRG1-F1
#
_entry.id   AF-A0A158SRG1-F1
#
_cell.length_a   1.000
_cell.length_b   1.000
_cell.length_c   1.000
_cell.angle_alpha   90.00
_cell.angle_beta   90.00
_cell.angle_gamma   90.00
#
_symmetry.space_group_name_H-M   'P 1'
#
loop_
_entity.id
_entity.type
_entity.pdbx_description
1 polymer ?
#
loop_
_entity_poly.entity_id
_entity_poly.type
_entity_poly.pdbx_seq_one_letter_code
_entity_poly.pdbx_strand_id
1 'polypeptide(L)'
;MRPLLAARAGLVLAALTPVPALAQAYQCAVPRSIAPVGPQAPDGPVRKVAVAGYTLAASWSPDYCKMSGETDSMQCSRRNGRFGFVLHGLWPEARNGPAPQWCATRPLPSPDLLRRHMCMTPSASLLAHEWAKHGSCMTKRPETYFKVSAILWRSIRWPDADRLSREDDLTVGDLRRAFLAGNPDWTADQVGVDVSRGGWLRAIELCYGKDFMPRACDRRQWGPGDSTPLKIWRGL
;
A
#
# COMPACT_ATOMS: atom_id res chain seq x y z
N MET A 1 27.07 63.10 -51.61
CA MET A 1 27.42 62.68 -50.23
C MET A 1 26.15 62.21 -49.54
N ARG A 2 25.98 60.89 -49.35
CA ARG A 2 24.84 60.26 -48.66
C ARG A 2 25.39 59.54 -47.41
N PRO A 3 24.90 59.81 -46.19
CA PRO A 3 25.36 59.09 -45.01
C PRO A 3 24.65 57.72 -44.92
N LEU A 4 25.43 56.67 -44.68
CA LEU A 4 24.95 55.31 -44.43
C LEU A 4 24.53 55.18 -42.96
N LEU A 5 23.26 54.82 -42.74
CA LEU A 5 22.73 54.43 -41.44
C LEU A 5 23.17 52.99 -41.12
N ALA A 6 23.96 52.82 -40.06
CA ALA A 6 24.31 51.50 -39.53
C ALA A 6 23.20 50.99 -38.61
N ALA A 7 22.45 49.97 -39.06
CA ALA A 7 21.47 49.27 -38.25
C ALA A 7 22.18 48.28 -37.31
N ARG A 8 22.04 48.50 -35.99
CA ARG A 8 22.48 47.54 -34.97
C ARG A 8 21.42 46.44 -34.83
N ALA A 9 21.72 45.25 -35.31
CA ALA A 9 20.92 44.05 -35.05
C ALA A 9 21.11 43.63 -33.57
N GLY A 10 20.08 43.80 -32.75
CA GLY A 10 20.05 43.30 -31.38
C GLY A 10 19.78 41.79 -31.36
N LEU A 11 20.75 41.03 -30.84
CA LEU A 11 20.62 39.59 -30.63
C LEU A 11 19.73 39.34 -29.40
N VAL A 12 18.49 38.89 -29.60
CA VAL A 12 17.61 38.46 -28.50
C VAL A 12 17.97 37.02 -28.15
N LEU A 13 18.71 36.82 -27.06
CA LEU A 13 18.92 35.50 -26.45
C LEU A 13 17.60 35.06 -25.78
N ALA A 14 16.86 34.16 -26.43
CA ALA A 14 15.76 33.46 -25.78
C ALA A 14 16.31 32.44 -24.77
N ALA A 15 16.26 32.78 -23.48
CA ALA A 15 16.61 31.86 -22.40
C ALA A 15 15.56 30.74 -22.33
N LEU A 16 15.89 29.57 -22.87
CA LEU A 16 15.13 28.33 -22.68
C LEU A 16 15.35 27.86 -21.24
N THR A 17 14.46 28.25 -20.32
CA THR A 17 14.44 27.67 -18.97
C THR A 17 13.99 26.21 -19.08
N PRO A 18 14.76 25.23 -18.59
CA PRO A 18 14.31 23.85 -18.54
C PRO A 18 13.11 23.76 -17.58
N VAL A 19 11.92 23.50 -18.13
CA VAL A 19 10.77 23.12 -17.32
C VAL A 19 11.11 21.75 -16.73
N PRO A 20 11.18 21.59 -15.40
CA PRO A 20 11.37 20.27 -14.83
C PRO A 20 10.17 19.43 -15.27
N ALA A 21 10.42 18.37 -16.04
CA ALA A 21 9.42 17.39 -16.38
C ALA A 21 8.89 16.80 -15.07
N LEU A 22 7.73 17.29 -14.63
CA LEU A 22 7.15 16.98 -13.35
C LEU A 22 6.97 15.47 -13.20
N ALA A 23 7.25 14.99 -11.99
CA ALA A 23 7.17 13.62 -11.50
C ALA A 23 5.76 12.99 -11.57
N GLN A 24 5.14 12.97 -12.75
CA GLN A 24 3.79 12.43 -12.96
C GLN A 24 3.75 10.89 -12.84
N ALA A 25 4.90 10.21 -12.90
CA ALA A 25 4.96 8.76 -12.87
C ALA A 25 4.55 8.12 -11.52
N TYR A 26 4.58 8.88 -10.43
CA TYR A 26 4.17 8.44 -9.09
C TYR A 26 2.83 9.01 -8.62
N GLN A 27 2.15 9.80 -9.46
CA GLN A 27 0.86 10.38 -9.09
C GLN A 27 -0.26 9.41 -9.46
N CYS A 28 -0.88 8.84 -8.44
CA CYS A 28 -2.08 8.04 -8.63
C CYS A 28 -3.22 8.90 -9.18
N ALA A 29 -3.84 8.43 -10.27
CA ALA A 29 -5.01 9.04 -10.88
C ALA A 29 -6.26 8.22 -10.56
N VAL A 30 -7.08 8.70 -9.62
CA VAL A 30 -8.33 8.01 -9.23
C VAL A 30 -9.39 8.16 -10.34
N PRO A 31 -10.15 7.11 -10.69
CA PRO A 31 -11.31 7.24 -11.56
C PRO A 31 -12.30 8.32 -11.08
N ARG A 32 -12.89 9.07 -12.01
CA ARG A 32 -13.86 10.15 -11.67
C ARG A 32 -15.07 9.60 -10.89
N SER A 33 -15.54 8.43 -11.28
CA SER A 33 -16.60 7.67 -10.61
C SER A 33 -16.26 6.19 -10.65
N ILE A 34 -16.88 5.43 -9.74
CA ILE A 34 -16.83 3.96 -9.74
C ILE A 34 -18.25 3.43 -9.58
N ALA A 35 -18.49 2.23 -10.10
CA ALA A 35 -19.76 1.54 -9.92
C ALA A 35 -19.99 1.18 -8.43
N PRO A 36 -21.25 1.11 -7.97
CA PRO A 36 -21.56 0.54 -6.67
C PRO A 36 -21.04 -0.89 -6.53
N VAL A 37 -20.35 -1.15 -5.42
CA VAL A 37 -19.91 -2.49 -5.05
C VAL A 37 -21.00 -3.14 -4.20
N GLY A 38 -21.46 -4.31 -4.63
CA GLY A 38 -22.52 -5.07 -3.95
C GLY A 38 -22.08 -5.65 -2.59
N PRO A 39 -23.02 -6.28 -1.86
CA PRO A 39 -22.70 -7.03 -0.66
C PRO A 39 -21.62 -8.10 -0.91
N GLN A 40 -20.73 -8.26 0.05
CA GLN A 40 -19.64 -9.24 -0.01
C GLN A 40 -20.13 -10.57 0.56
N ALA A 41 -19.92 -11.65 -0.17
CA ALA A 41 -20.19 -13.01 0.31
C ALA A 41 -19.06 -13.44 1.26
N PRO A 42 -19.37 -13.95 2.47
CA PRO A 42 -18.35 -14.49 3.34
C PRO A 42 -17.60 -15.66 2.71
N ASP A 43 -16.27 -15.57 2.68
CA ASP A 43 -15.35 -16.64 2.26
C ASP A 43 -14.89 -17.52 3.45
N GLY A 44 -15.50 -17.31 4.61
CA GLY A 44 -15.14 -17.95 5.87
C GLY A 44 -16.25 -17.79 6.91
N PRO A 45 -16.13 -18.45 8.07
CA PRO A 45 -17.13 -18.39 9.12
C PRO A 45 -17.19 -17.01 9.77
N VAL A 46 -18.37 -16.61 10.22
CA VAL A 46 -18.52 -15.43 11.10
C VAL A 46 -17.85 -15.69 12.43
N ARG A 47 -16.94 -14.81 12.84
CA ARG A 47 -16.24 -14.89 14.14
C ARG A 47 -16.32 -13.55 14.87
N LYS A 48 -17.14 -13.50 15.91
CA LYS A 48 -17.33 -12.33 16.77
C LYS A 48 -16.57 -12.51 18.09
N VAL A 49 -15.24 -12.46 18.01
CA VAL A 49 -14.36 -12.52 19.19
C VAL A 49 -13.77 -11.16 19.50
N ALA A 50 -13.29 -10.96 20.73
CA ALA A 50 -12.74 -9.68 21.15
C ALA A 50 -11.43 -9.35 20.41
N VAL A 51 -11.35 -8.11 19.90
CA VAL A 51 -10.13 -7.58 19.28
C VAL A 51 -9.06 -7.33 20.34
N ALA A 52 -7.85 -7.82 20.10
CA ALA A 52 -6.68 -7.73 20.96
C ALA A 52 -5.49 -6.98 20.36
N GLY A 53 -5.58 -6.62 19.08
CA GLY A 53 -4.57 -5.88 18.34
C GLY A 53 -4.96 -5.81 16.88
N TYR A 54 -4.04 -5.35 16.05
CA TYR A 54 -4.26 -5.21 14.62
C TYR A 54 -3.00 -5.56 13.82
N THR A 55 -3.19 -5.95 12.57
CA THR A 55 -2.14 -6.01 11.56
C THR A 55 -2.49 -5.08 10.42
N LEU A 56 -1.57 -4.20 10.04
CA LEU A 56 -1.65 -3.42 8.81
C LEU A 56 -0.84 -4.14 7.73
N ALA A 57 -1.53 -4.73 6.76
CA ALA A 57 -0.89 -5.51 5.70
C ALA A 57 -0.68 -4.65 4.45
N ALA A 58 0.58 -4.53 4.03
CA ALA A 58 1.01 -3.77 2.86
C ALA A 58 1.53 -4.71 1.78
N SER A 59 0.72 -4.97 0.76
CA SER A 59 1.09 -5.88 -0.34
C SER A 59 1.99 -5.18 -1.36
N TRP A 60 2.92 -5.95 -1.94
CA TRP A 60 3.80 -5.49 -3.01
C TRP A 60 3.12 -5.70 -4.38
N SER A 61 2.68 -4.61 -5.01
CA SER A 61 1.90 -4.66 -6.26
C SER A 61 2.61 -5.35 -7.43
N PRO A 62 3.92 -5.16 -7.69
CA PRO A 62 4.62 -5.89 -8.74
C PRO A 62 4.52 -7.41 -8.65
N ASP A 63 4.64 -7.98 -7.43
CA ASP A 63 4.47 -9.42 -7.23
C ASP A 63 3.01 -9.84 -7.48
N TYR A 64 2.04 -9.12 -6.89
CA TYR A 64 0.61 -9.38 -7.12
C TYR A 64 0.24 -9.36 -8.61
N CYS A 65 0.64 -8.33 -9.34
CA CYS A 65 0.31 -8.18 -10.76
C CYS A 65 0.96 -9.27 -11.61
N LYS A 66 2.20 -9.65 -11.28
CA LYS A 66 2.86 -10.77 -11.95
C LYS A 66 2.14 -12.10 -11.72
N MET A 67 1.70 -12.36 -10.48
CA MET A 67 1.13 -13.65 -10.09
C MET A 67 -0.35 -13.79 -10.46
N SER A 68 -1.11 -12.70 -10.41
CA SER A 68 -2.53 -12.69 -10.81
C SER A 68 -2.73 -12.74 -12.33
N GLY A 69 -1.76 -12.22 -13.10
CA GLY A 69 -1.91 -12.06 -14.55
C GLY A 69 -2.88 -10.95 -14.95
N GLU A 70 -3.35 -10.13 -13.99
CA GLU A 70 -4.22 -8.99 -14.29
C GLU A 70 -3.44 -7.90 -15.04
N THR A 71 -3.96 -7.49 -16.19
CA THR A 71 -3.35 -6.42 -17.01
C THR A 71 -4.17 -5.14 -17.08
N ASP A 72 -5.48 -5.22 -16.84
CA ASP A 72 -6.40 -4.09 -17.03
C ASP A 72 -6.93 -3.47 -15.73
N SER A 73 -6.58 -4.02 -14.56
CA SER A 73 -6.99 -3.46 -13.28
C SER A 73 -6.27 -2.13 -13.00
N MET A 74 -6.85 -1.29 -12.12
CA MET A 74 -6.24 -0.02 -11.72
C MET A 74 -4.83 -0.24 -11.16
N GLN A 75 -4.63 -1.33 -10.41
CA GLN A 75 -3.35 -1.69 -9.80
C GLN A 75 -2.26 -2.05 -10.82
N CYS A 76 -2.63 -2.75 -11.90
CA CYS A 76 -1.66 -3.39 -12.80
C CYS A 76 -1.52 -2.73 -14.18
N SER A 77 -2.53 -1.99 -14.65
CA SER A 77 -2.57 -1.42 -16.01
C SER A 77 -1.66 -0.23 -16.26
N ARG A 78 -1.10 0.37 -15.20
CA ARG A 78 -0.30 1.62 -15.22
C ARG A 78 -1.04 2.87 -15.71
N ARG A 79 -2.30 2.75 -16.15
CA ARG A 79 -3.12 3.89 -16.63
C ARG A 79 -3.46 4.88 -15.52
N ASN A 80 -3.47 4.40 -14.27
CA ASN A 80 -3.85 5.15 -13.09
C ASN A 80 -2.68 5.44 -12.14
N GLY A 81 -1.44 5.23 -12.61
CA GLY A 81 -0.22 5.32 -11.81
C GLY A 81 0.46 3.97 -11.67
N ARG A 82 1.67 3.99 -11.10
CA ARG A 82 2.45 2.80 -10.76
C ARG A 82 2.39 2.58 -9.26
N PHE A 83 1.95 1.40 -8.85
CA PHE A 83 1.80 1.06 -7.44
C PHE A 83 2.98 0.20 -6.98
N GLY A 84 3.59 0.60 -5.86
CA GLY A 84 4.60 -0.18 -5.14
C GLY A 84 3.92 -0.95 -4.01
N PHE A 85 4.20 -0.56 -2.76
CA PHE A 85 3.36 -1.01 -1.65
C PHE A 85 1.98 -0.36 -1.73
N VAL A 86 0.95 -1.17 -1.52
CA VAL A 86 -0.45 -0.73 -1.37
C VAL A 86 -1.01 -1.30 -0.07
N LEU A 87 -1.95 -0.61 0.54
CA LEU A 87 -2.65 -1.17 1.69
C LEU A 87 -3.52 -2.31 1.19
N HIS A 88 -3.20 -3.54 1.61
CA HIS A 88 -4.11 -4.67 1.47
C HIS A 88 -5.28 -4.47 2.42
N GLY A 89 -5.00 -4.27 3.71
CA GLY A 89 -6.03 -4.11 4.73
C GLY A 89 -5.50 -3.84 6.13
N LEU A 90 -6.40 -3.41 7.00
CA LEU A 90 -6.20 -3.37 8.45
C LEU A 90 -7.05 -4.47 9.09
N TRP A 91 -6.39 -5.42 9.74
CA TRP A 91 -7.01 -6.66 10.20
C TRP A 91 -7.07 -6.70 11.72
N PRO A 92 -8.24 -6.93 12.33
CA PRO A 92 -8.31 -7.16 13.77
C PRO A 92 -7.72 -8.52 14.12
N GLU A 93 -6.94 -8.56 15.19
CA GLU A 93 -6.35 -9.80 15.70
C GLU A 93 -7.05 -10.23 17.00
N ALA A 94 -7.16 -11.54 17.21
CA ALA A 94 -7.60 -12.10 18.48
C ALA A 94 -6.42 -12.25 19.44
N ARG A 95 -6.68 -12.31 20.75
CA ARG A 95 -5.61 -12.60 21.73
C ARG A 95 -5.03 -14.00 21.50
N ASN A 96 -5.91 -14.96 21.26
CA ASN A 96 -5.61 -16.36 21.03
C ASN A 96 -6.54 -16.88 19.95
N GLY A 97 -6.06 -17.85 19.16
CA GLY A 97 -6.86 -18.50 18.14
C GLY A 97 -7.18 -17.58 16.95
N PRO A 98 -8.23 -17.90 16.19
CA PRO A 98 -8.49 -17.21 14.93
C PRO A 98 -9.03 -15.80 15.10
N ALA A 99 -8.60 -14.90 14.21
CA ALA A 99 -9.04 -13.50 14.18
C ALA A 99 -10.55 -13.33 13.98
N PRO A 100 -11.14 -12.23 14.51
CA PRO A 100 -12.50 -11.81 14.17
C PRO A 100 -12.66 -11.61 12.67
N GLN A 101 -13.79 -12.06 12.12
CA GLN A 101 -14.10 -11.84 10.72
C GLN A 101 -15.60 -11.87 10.44
N TRP A 102 -16.02 -11.19 9.38
CA TRP A 102 -17.38 -11.19 8.85
C TRP A 102 -18.45 -10.79 9.90
N CYS A 103 -18.14 -9.85 10.80
CA CYS A 103 -19.01 -9.49 11.93
C CYS A 103 -20.32 -8.80 11.50
N ALA A 104 -20.30 -8.07 10.38
CA ALA A 104 -21.47 -7.55 9.70
C ALA A 104 -21.22 -7.39 8.20
N THR A 105 -22.26 -7.59 7.38
CA THR A 105 -22.23 -7.35 5.92
C THR A 105 -22.85 -6.01 5.51
N ARG A 106 -23.38 -5.25 6.49
CA ARG A 106 -23.92 -3.90 6.32
C ARG A 106 -23.48 -2.96 7.46
N PRO A 107 -23.45 -1.64 7.24
CA PRO A 107 -23.73 -0.94 5.97
C PRO A 107 -22.65 -1.21 4.91
N LEU A 108 -23.01 -1.01 3.63
CA LEU A 108 -22.04 -1.05 2.54
C LEU A 108 -21.34 0.31 2.44
N PRO A 109 -20.02 0.34 2.18
CA PRO A 109 -19.33 1.59 1.91
C PRO A 109 -19.85 2.20 0.61
N SER A 110 -20.04 3.52 0.60
CA SER A 110 -20.50 4.22 -0.60
C SER A 110 -19.41 4.21 -1.70
N PRO A 111 -19.78 4.31 -2.99
CA PRO A 111 -18.81 4.41 -4.07
C PRO A 111 -17.81 5.55 -3.88
N ASP A 112 -18.29 6.70 -3.39
CA ASP A 112 -17.44 7.87 -3.15
C ASP A 112 -16.48 7.66 -1.97
N LEU A 113 -16.91 6.93 -0.92
CA LEU A 113 -16.01 6.53 0.17
C LEU A 113 -14.89 5.64 -0.37
N LEU A 114 -15.23 4.56 -1.09
CA LEU A 114 -14.23 3.66 -1.67
C LEU A 114 -13.27 4.41 -2.59
N ARG A 115 -13.80 5.24 -3.49
CA ARG A 115 -13.04 6.03 -4.47
C ARG A 115 -11.93 6.86 -3.81
N ARG A 116 -12.21 7.52 -2.68
CA ARG A 116 -11.21 8.33 -1.94
C ARG A 116 -10.01 7.53 -1.43
N HIS A 117 -10.14 6.22 -1.26
CA HIS A 117 -9.08 5.36 -0.74
C HIS A 117 -8.35 4.57 -1.85
N MET A 118 -8.73 4.74 -3.13
CA MET A 118 -8.17 3.92 -4.22
C MET A 118 -6.69 4.17 -4.54
N CYS A 119 -6.12 5.31 -4.16
CA CYS A 119 -4.66 5.50 -4.29
C CYS A 119 -3.84 4.76 -3.24
N MET A 120 -4.48 4.39 -2.13
CA MET A 120 -3.86 3.57 -1.08
C MET A 120 -4.13 2.08 -1.34
N THR A 121 -5.32 1.75 -1.83
CA THR A 121 -5.74 0.39 -2.19
C THR A 121 -6.40 0.42 -3.57
N PRO A 122 -5.68 0.13 -4.67
CA PRO A 122 -6.15 0.32 -6.05
C PRO A 122 -7.16 -0.72 -6.53
N SER A 123 -8.15 -1.04 -5.69
CA SER A 123 -9.27 -1.92 -5.98
C SER A 123 -10.46 -1.60 -5.08
N ALA A 124 -11.58 -1.23 -5.69
CA ALA A 124 -12.83 -0.96 -4.96
C ALA A 124 -13.44 -2.23 -4.37
N SER A 125 -13.31 -3.37 -5.05
CA SER A 125 -13.76 -4.67 -4.54
C SER A 125 -12.93 -5.10 -3.33
N LEU A 126 -11.61 -4.91 -3.37
CA LEU A 126 -10.75 -5.17 -2.21
C LEU A 126 -11.13 -4.30 -1.03
N LEU A 127 -11.26 -2.98 -1.21
CA LEU A 127 -11.70 -2.08 -0.14
C LEU A 127 -13.05 -2.51 0.49
N ALA A 128 -14.02 -2.92 -0.33
CA ALA A 128 -15.31 -3.42 0.15
C ALA A 128 -15.19 -4.76 0.89
N HIS A 129 -14.36 -5.68 0.40
CA HIS A 129 -14.05 -6.96 1.05
C HIS A 129 -13.41 -6.75 2.41
N GLU A 130 -12.38 -5.90 2.49
CA GLU A 130 -11.67 -5.59 3.73
C GLU A 130 -12.58 -4.96 4.78
N TRP A 131 -13.48 -4.07 4.36
CA TRP A 131 -14.51 -3.59 5.26
C TRP A 131 -15.41 -4.72 5.77
N ALA A 132 -15.99 -5.52 4.87
CA ALA A 132 -16.98 -6.52 5.26
C ALA A 132 -16.37 -7.63 6.13
N LYS A 133 -15.17 -8.10 5.77
CA LYS A 133 -14.47 -9.18 6.47
C LYS A 133 -13.80 -8.69 7.74
N HIS A 134 -13.10 -7.56 7.72
CA HIS A 134 -12.23 -7.13 8.82
C HIS A 134 -12.76 -5.88 9.53
N GLY A 135 -13.05 -4.81 8.79
CA GLY A 135 -13.48 -3.53 9.35
C GLY A 135 -14.79 -3.59 10.15
N SER A 136 -15.74 -4.43 9.72
CA SER A 136 -17.03 -4.63 10.36
C SER A 136 -16.93 -5.22 11.77
N CYS A 137 -15.80 -5.85 12.10
CA CYS A 137 -15.48 -6.36 13.44
C CYS A 137 -14.83 -5.30 14.35
N MET A 138 -14.41 -4.16 13.79
CA MET A 138 -13.72 -3.09 14.51
C MET A 138 -14.65 -1.92 14.85
N THR A 139 -15.61 -1.63 13.98
CA THR A 139 -16.51 -0.48 14.11
C THR A 139 -17.81 -0.73 13.34
N LYS A 140 -18.87 0.03 13.69
CA LYS A 140 -20.16 0.00 12.98
C LYS A 140 -20.17 0.82 11.68
N ARG A 141 -19.16 1.68 11.47
CA ARG A 141 -19.13 2.67 10.38
C ARG A 141 -17.96 2.45 9.43
N PRO A 142 -18.18 2.24 8.12
CA PRO A 142 -17.12 2.10 7.15
C PRO A 142 -16.18 3.31 7.13
N GLU A 143 -16.71 4.52 7.33
CA GLU A 143 -15.90 5.75 7.34
C GLU A 143 -14.85 5.74 8.45
N THR A 144 -15.20 5.19 9.62
CA THR A 144 -14.27 5.08 10.75
C THR A 144 -13.14 4.10 10.42
N TYR A 145 -13.47 2.94 9.83
CA TYR A 145 -12.47 1.95 9.43
C TYR A 145 -11.46 2.56 8.45
N PHE A 146 -11.94 3.12 7.33
CA PHE A 146 -11.02 3.67 6.32
C PHE A 146 -10.27 4.91 6.80
N LYS A 147 -10.83 5.72 7.72
CA LYS A 147 -10.11 6.83 8.34
C LYS A 147 -8.92 6.33 9.15
N VAL A 148 -9.12 5.34 10.01
CA VAL A 148 -8.03 4.76 10.83
C VAL A 148 -6.98 4.10 9.93
N SER A 149 -7.41 3.26 8.99
CA SER A 149 -6.51 2.62 8.03
C SER A 149 -5.65 3.63 7.26
N ALA A 150 -6.25 4.75 6.81
CA ALA A 150 -5.53 5.80 6.11
C ALA A 150 -4.56 6.58 7.02
N ILE A 151 -4.90 6.80 8.29
CA ILE A 151 -3.99 7.44 9.26
C ILE A 151 -2.75 6.57 9.45
N LEU A 152 -2.95 5.26 9.74
CA LEU A 152 -1.83 4.33 9.94
C LEU A 152 -0.98 4.24 8.66
N TRP A 153 -1.60 4.03 7.50
CA TRP A 153 -0.88 3.95 6.23
C TRP A 153 -0.01 5.18 5.94
N ARG A 154 -0.55 6.39 6.16
CA ARG A 154 0.14 7.66 5.87
C ARG A 154 1.21 7.99 6.92
N SER A 155 1.18 7.36 8.08
CA SER A 155 2.23 7.52 9.10
C SER A 155 3.53 6.79 8.77
N ILE A 156 3.49 5.86 7.81
CA ILE A 156 4.63 5.01 7.46
C ILE A 156 5.40 5.59 6.27
N ARG A 157 6.73 5.67 6.41
CA ARG A 157 7.65 5.88 5.30
C ARG A 157 8.06 4.52 4.73
N TRP A 158 7.37 4.07 3.69
CA TRP A 158 7.61 2.76 3.09
C TRP A 158 9.01 2.67 2.44
N PRO A 159 9.71 1.53 2.57
CA PRO A 159 11.02 1.36 1.95
C PRO A 159 10.88 1.30 0.42
N ASP A 160 11.93 1.76 -0.27
CA ASP A 160 12.04 1.64 -1.73
C ASP A 160 12.38 0.19 -2.11
N ALA A 161 11.36 -0.65 -2.16
CA ALA A 161 11.48 -2.06 -2.52
C ALA A 161 11.91 -2.26 -3.98
N ASP A 162 11.61 -1.32 -4.88
CA ASP A 162 12.11 -1.38 -6.26
C ASP A 162 13.64 -1.19 -6.24
N ARG A 163 14.17 -0.21 -5.52
CA ARG A 163 15.62 -0.08 -5.34
C ARG A 163 16.25 -1.32 -4.69
N LEU A 164 15.70 -1.79 -3.56
CA LEU A 164 16.18 -2.99 -2.84
C LEU A 164 16.22 -4.22 -3.74
N SER A 165 15.24 -4.36 -4.64
CA SER A 165 15.19 -5.50 -5.56
C SER A 165 16.45 -5.67 -6.40
N ARG A 166 17.27 -4.62 -6.56
CA ARG A 166 18.52 -4.57 -7.34
C ARG A 166 19.77 -4.90 -6.54
N GLU A 167 19.64 -5.13 -5.24
CA GLU A 167 20.75 -5.54 -4.37
C GLU A 167 21.04 -7.03 -4.55
N ASP A 168 22.32 -7.37 -4.57
CA ASP A 168 22.78 -8.76 -4.53
C ASP A 168 22.63 -9.31 -3.10
N ASP A 169 22.35 -10.61 -2.99
CA ASP A 169 22.20 -11.32 -1.70
C ASP A 169 21.20 -10.69 -0.72
N LEU A 170 20.19 -9.97 -1.23
CA LEU A 170 19.15 -9.33 -0.43
C LEU A 170 18.49 -10.31 0.55
N THR A 171 18.38 -9.91 1.80
CA THR A 171 17.73 -10.70 2.86
C THR A 171 16.45 -10.04 3.38
N VAL A 172 15.65 -10.82 4.11
CA VAL A 172 14.49 -10.28 4.85
C VAL A 172 14.95 -9.23 5.88
N GLY A 173 16.12 -9.41 6.49
CA GLY A 173 16.71 -8.45 7.42
C GLY A 173 17.06 -7.12 6.74
N ASP A 174 17.50 -7.14 5.49
CA ASP A 174 17.74 -5.90 4.71
C ASP A 174 16.45 -5.12 4.48
N LEU A 175 15.36 -5.80 4.12
CA LEU A 175 14.05 -5.15 3.98
C LEU A 175 13.58 -4.53 5.30
N ARG A 176 13.71 -5.25 6.42
CA ARG A 176 13.39 -4.69 7.74
C ARG A 176 14.26 -3.49 8.08
N ARG A 177 15.58 -3.57 7.88
CA ARG A 177 16.50 -2.43 8.11
C ARG A 177 16.12 -1.22 7.26
N ALA A 178 15.79 -1.43 5.99
CA ALA A 178 15.37 -0.36 5.09
C ALA A 178 14.05 0.30 5.55
N PHE A 179 13.10 -0.51 6.05
CA PHE A 179 11.88 0.02 6.68
C PHE A 179 12.22 0.86 7.93
N LEU A 180 13.04 0.33 8.84
CA LEU A 180 13.38 0.98 10.11
C LEU A 180 14.17 2.27 9.92
N ALA A 181 15.03 2.35 8.90
CA ALA A 181 15.74 3.58 8.54
C ALA A 181 14.77 4.74 8.24
N GLY A 182 13.59 4.43 7.71
CA GLY A 182 12.51 5.39 7.51
C GLY A 182 11.58 5.55 8.71
N ASN A 183 11.56 4.65 9.69
CA ASN A 183 10.54 4.63 10.74
C ASN A 183 11.18 4.34 12.12
N PRO A 184 11.83 5.33 12.76
CA PRO A 184 12.64 5.13 13.96
C PRO A 184 11.83 4.73 15.22
N ASP A 185 10.51 4.94 15.20
CA ASP A 185 9.62 4.53 16.30
C ASP A 185 9.24 3.03 16.25
N TRP A 186 9.76 2.30 15.26
CA TRP A 186 9.52 0.87 15.07
C TRP A 186 10.76 0.05 15.43
N THR A 187 10.55 -1.22 15.78
CA THR A 187 11.61 -2.23 15.96
C THR A 187 11.38 -3.43 15.05
N ALA A 188 12.44 -4.21 14.78
CA ALA A 188 12.41 -5.29 13.79
C ALA A 188 11.39 -6.39 14.09
N ASP A 189 11.11 -6.66 15.37
CA ASP A 189 10.11 -7.63 15.85
C ASP A 189 8.66 -7.16 15.62
N GLN A 190 8.44 -5.89 15.28
CA GLN A 190 7.13 -5.30 14.98
C GLN A 190 6.82 -5.27 13.48
N VAL A 191 7.80 -5.67 12.66
CA VAL A 191 7.75 -5.63 11.19
C VAL A 191 7.78 -7.06 10.65
N GLY A 192 6.59 -7.60 10.41
CA GLY A 192 6.40 -8.86 9.72
C GLY A 192 6.70 -8.80 8.23
N VAL A 193 7.19 -9.89 7.68
CA VAL A 193 7.45 -10.01 6.24
C VAL A 193 6.83 -11.29 5.71
N ASP A 194 5.94 -11.14 4.74
CA ASP A 194 5.32 -12.25 4.04
C ASP A 194 6.04 -12.52 2.72
N VAL A 195 6.47 -13.78 2.54
CA VAL A 195 7.16 -14.24 1.34
C VAL A 195 6.42 -15.43 0.73
N SER A 196 6.50 -15.56 -0.60
CA SER A 196 6.03 -16.77 -1.28
C SER A 196 6.96 -17.96 -0.97
N ARG A 197 6.52 -19.17 -1.30
CA ARG A 197 7.38 -20.37 -1.24
C ARG A 197 8.68 -20.22 -2.04
N GLY A 198 8.65 -19.41 -3.11
CA GLY A 198 9.81 -19.11 -3.93
C GLY A 198 10.72 -18.02 -3.35
N GLY A 199 10.43 -17.46 -2.18
CA GLY A 199 11.19 -16.38 -1.56
C GLY A 199 10.87 -14.99 -2.11
N TRP A 200 9.76 -14.82 -2.84
CA TRP A 200 9.35 -13.50 -3.37
C TRP A 200 8.55 -12.71 -2.34
N LEU A 201 8.87 -11.43 -2.15
CA LEU A 201 8.13 -10.51 -1.29
C LEU A 201 6.67 -10.41 -1.73
N ARG A 202 5.76 -10.74 -0.83
CA ARG A 202 4.31 -10.58 -1.00
C ARG A 202 3.78 -9.38 -0.23
N ALA A 203 4.20 -9.21 1.02
CA ALA A 203 3.77 -8.11 1.86
C ALA A 203 4.74 -7.78 3.00
N ILE A 204 4.61 -6.56 3.54
CA ILE A 204 5.05 -6.20 4.89
C ILE A 204 3.79 -6.17 5.78
N GLU A 205 3.86 -6.78 6.95
CA GLU A 205 2.78 -6.82 7.94
C GLU A 205 3.21 -6.12 9.22
N LEU A 206 2.60 -4.96 9.51
CA LEU A 206 2.94 -4.18 10.70
C LEU A 206 1.98 -4.49 11.85
N CYS A 207 2.52 -4.88 13.00
CA CYS A 207 1.71 -5.32 14.15
C CYS A 207 1.45 -4.19 15.15
N TYR A 208 0.20 -4.06 15.58
CA TYR A 208 -0.27 -2.99 16.47
C TYR A 208 -1.04 -3.53 17.69
N GLY A 209 -0.88 -2.84 18.82
CA GLY A 209 -1.73 -2.99 20.00
C GLY A 209 -3.15 -2.47 19.78
N LYS A 210 -4.03 -2.66 20.78
CA LYS A 210 -5.41 -2.14 20.74
C LYS A 210 -5.49 -0.62 20.70
N ASP A 211 -4.44 0.04 21.16
CA ASP A 211 -4.22 1.48 21.18
C ASP A 211 -3.61 2.00 19.86
N PHE A 212 -3.41 1.12 18.87
CA PHE A 212 -2.72 1.42 17.62
C PHE A 212 -1.26 1.83 17.78
N MET A 213 -0.62 1.46 18.89
CA MET A 213 0.84 1.58 19.03
C MET A 213 1.54 0.34 18.46
N PRO A 214 2.76 0.48 17.90
CA PRO A 214 3.54 -0.67 17.45
C PRO A 214 3.72 -1.70 18.56
N ARG A 215 3.63 -2.98 18.20
CA ARG A 215 3.88 -4.11 19.11
C ARG A 215 4.61 -5.21 18.39
N ALA A 216 5.28 -6.07 19.16
CA ALA A 216 5.87 -7.29 18.61
C ALA A 216 4.80 -8.13 17.90
N CYS A 217 5.13 -8.54 16.68
CA CYS A 217 4.41 -9.55 15.92
C CYS A 217 4.57 -10.91 16.59
N ASP A 218 3.54 -11.75 16.50
CA ASP A 218 3.73 -13.16 16.83
C ASP A 218 4.63 -13.87 15.79
N ARG A 219 5.06 -15.10 16.07
CA ARG A 219 5.94 -15.86 15.16
C ARG A 219 5.38 -16.01 13.74
N ARG A 220 4.07 -16.11 13.58
CA ARG A 220 3.41 -16.29 12.28
C ARG A 220 3.37 -14.96 11.52
N GLN A 221 2.98 -13.89 12.19
CA GLN A 221 2.94 -12.53 11.64
C GLN A 221 4.35 -12.03 11.30
N TRP A 222 5.35 -12.33 12.15
CA TRP A 222 6.72 -11.89 11.93
C TRP A 222 7.32 -12.51 10.66
N GLY A 223 7.00 -13.78 10.36
CA GLY A 223 7.43 -14.45 9.15
C GLY A 223 8.89 -14.95 9.23
N PRO A 224 9.61 -15.05 8.09
CA PRO A 224 10.97 -15.57 8.07
C PRO A 224 11.97 -14.71 8.84
N GLY A 225 13.05 -15.36 9.30
CA GLY A 225 14.15 -14.71 10.01
C GLY A 225 15.01 -13.83 9.12
N ASP A 226 15.78 -12.94 9.74
CA ASP A 226 16.52 -11.88 9.04
C ASP A 226 17.53 -12.40 8.01
N SER A 227 18.15 -13.56 8.24
CA SER A 227 19.13 -14.16 7.31
C SER A 227 18.48 -14.87 6.11
N THR A 228 17.15 -14.90 6.01
CA THR A 228 16.45 -15.56 4.91
C THR A 228 16.67 -14.78 3.62
N PRO A 229 17.11 -15.43 2.51
CA PRO A 229 17.19 -14.77 1.21
C PRO A 229 15.82 -14.27 0.76
N LEU A 230 15.80 -13.07 0.19
CA LEU A 230 14.60 -12.38 -0.27
C LEU A 230 14.74 -11.99 -1.75
N LYS A 231 13.69 -12.24 -2.52
CA LYS A 231 13.54 -11.72 -3.88
C LYS A 231 12.40 -10.71 -3.90
N ILE A 232 12.56 -9.64 -4.66
CA ILE A 232 11.51 -8.64 -4.84
C ILE A 232 11.24 -8.51 -6.34
N TRP A 233 9.98 -8.68 -6.74
CA TRP A 233 9.61 -8.53 -8.14
C TRP A 233 9.74 -7.06 -8.55
N ARG A 234 10.35 -6.81 -9.71
CA ARG A 234 10.61 -5.44 -10.21
C ARG A 234 9.58 -5.04 -11.24
N GLY A 235 9.11 -3.80 -11.13
CA GLY A 235 8.29 -3.14 -12.15
C GLY A 235 6.85 -3.64 -12.31
N LEU A 236 6.05 -2.76 -12.93
CA LEU A 236 4.75 -3.03 -13.56
C LEU A 236 4.87 -2.74 -15.06
#